data_AF-A0A846PVU1-F1
#
_entry.id   AF-A0A846PVU1-F1
#
_cell.length_a   1.000
_cell.length_b   1.000
_cell.length_c   1.000
_cell.angle_alpha   90.00
_cell.angle_beta   90.00
_cell.angle_gamma   90.00
#
_symmetry.space_group_name_H-M   'P 1'
#
loop_
_entity.id
_entity.type
_entity.pdbx_description
1 polymer ?
#
loop_
_entity_poly.entity_id
_entity_poly.type
_entity_poly.pdbx_seq_one_letter_code
_entity_poly.pdbx_strand_id
1 'polypeptide(L)' 'SPHIPPSCRYTPTCSRYAVEALRKYGPFKGSYLSLRRVLRCTPFHRGGFDPVR' A
#
# COMPACT_ATOMS: atom_id res chain seq x y z
N SER A 1 13.36 -21.01 -8.42
CA SER A 1 13.25 -19.58 -8.02
C SER A 1 13.14 -18.73 -9.28
N PRO A 2 12.28 -17.68 -9.44
CA PRO A 2 11.54 -16.86 -8.47
C PRO A 2 10.17 -16.31 -8.99
N HIS A 3 9.04 -16.93 -8.67
CA HIS A 3 7.70 -16.58 -9.22
C HIS A 3 6.96 -15.39 -8.55
N ILE A 4 7.66 -14.35 -8.11
CA ILE A 4 6.99 -13.16 -7.56
C ILE A 4 7.77 -11.90 -8.00
N PRO A 5 7.28 -11.08 -8.94
CA PRO A 5 7.81 -9.73 -9.09
C PRO A 5 7.57 -8.99 -7.77
N PRO A 6 8.61 -8.44 -7.11
CA PRO A 6 8.46 -7.66 -5.89
C PRO A 6 7.99 -6.26 -6.30
N SER A 7 6.73 -6.10 -6.67
CA SER A 7 6.21 -4.78 -7.00
C SER A 7 4.79 -4.68 -6.51
N CYS A 8 4.62 -4.19 -5.29
CA CYS A 8 3.45 -3.38 -5.01
C CYS A 8 3.24 -2.48 -6.23
N ARG A 9 2.07 -2.58 -6.88
CA ARG A 9 1.76 -1.77 -8.06
C ARG A 9 1.72 -0.26 -7.75
N TYR A 10 1.73 0.02 -6.46
CA TYR A 10 1.72 1.31 -5.84
C TYR A 10 3.11 1.68 -5.35
N THR A 11 3.52 2.93 -5.59
CA THR A 11 4.77 3.50 -5.09
C THR A 11 4.43 4.67 -4.16
N PRO A 12 4.98 4.73 -2.92
CA PRO A 12 5.76 3.71 -2.22
C PRO A 12 4.97 2.40 -2.00
N THR A 13 5.67 1.31 -1.68
CA THR A 13 5.06 -0.02 -1.50
C THR A 13 3.97 -0.02 -0.43
N CYS A 14 3.02 -0.96 -0.49
CA CYS A 14 1.92 -1.06 0.48
C CYS A 14 2.42 -1.20 1.94
N SER A 15 3.54 -1.89 2.16
CA SER A 15 4.17 -2.01 3.49
C SER A 15 4.76 -0.69 3.96
N ARG A 16 5.43 0.05 3.08
CA ARG A 16 5.98 1.37 3.40
C ARG A 16 4.88 2.40 3.65
N TYR A 17 3.86 2.41 2.80
CA TYR A 17 2.65 3.21 3.01
C TYR A 17 1.98 2.87 4.33
N ALA A 18 1.91 1.59 4.70
CA ALA A 18 1.34 1.18 5.99
C ALA A 18 2.12 1.76 7.16
N VAL A 19 3.44 1.64 7.16
CA VAL A 19 4.28 2.21 8.23
C VAL A 19 4.13 3.73 8.31
N GLU A 20 4.15 4.42 7.16
CA GLU A 20 3.99 5.89 7.11
C GLU A 20 2.59 6.33 7.56
N ALA A 21 1.54 5.62 7.14
CA ALA A 21 0.16 5.93 7.50
C ALA A 21 -0.12 5.65 8.98
N LEU A 22 0.44 4.57 9.53
CA LEU A 22 0.36 4.26 10.96
C LEU A 22 1.07 5.33 11.80
N ARG A 23 2.25 5.79 11.36
CA ARG A 23 2.99 6.85 12.05
C ARG A 23 2.28 8.20 12.01
N LYS A 24 1.64 8.53 10.88
CA LYS A 24 1.01 9.85 10.68
C LYS A 24 -0.41 9.96 11.21
N TYR A 25 -1.23 8.92 11.03
CA TYR A 25 -2.66 8.92 11.36
C TYR A 25 -3.01 8.04 12.57
N GLY A 26 -2.03 7.37 13.16
CA GLY A 26 -2.23 6.40 14.24
C GLY A 26 -2.67 5.02 13.75
N PRO A 27 -2.75 4.04 14.66
CA PRO A 27 -2.91 2.64 14.30
C PRO A 27 -4.24 2.33 13.60
N PHE A 28 -5.34 2.96 14.02
CA PHE A 28 -6.67 2.70 13.47
C PHE A 28 -6.85 3.28 12.05
N LYS A 29 -6.60 4.58 11.88
CA LYS A 29 -6.77 5.26 10.60
C LYS A 29 -5.68 4.87 9.59
N GLY A 30 -4.45 4.66 10.05
CA GLY A 30 -3.35 4.15 9.22
C GLY A 30 -3.60 2.72 8.71
N SER A 31 -4.08 1.82 9.57
CA SER A 31 -4.46 0.46 9.15
C SER A 31 -5.61 0.47 8.16
N TYR A 32 -6.65 1.26 8.40
CA TYR A 32 -7.80 1.36 7.51
C TYR A 32 -7.42 1.83 6.09
N LEU A 33 -6.63 2.90 5.99
CA LEU A 33 -6.17 3.43 4.70
C LEU A 33 -5.31 2.42 3.92
N SER A 34 -4.42 1.74 4.64
CA SER A 34 -3.49 0.76 4.06
C SER A 34 -4.21 -0.51 3.61
N LEU A 35 -5.10 -1.03 4.46
CA LEU A 35 -5.90 -2.20 4.15
C LEU A 35 -6.82 -1.93 2.96
N ARG A 36 -7.48 -0.77 2.91
CA ARG A 36 -8.31 -0.37 1.76
C ARG A 36 -7.50 -0.29 0.47
N ARG A 37 -6.21 0.04 0.53
CA ARG A 37 -5.33 0.06 -0.65
C ARG A 37 -4.88 -1.33 -1.08
N VAL A 38 -4.58 -2.20 -0.13
CA VAL A 38 -4.26 -3.62 -0.39
C VAL A 38 -5.47 -4.36 -0.98
N LEU A 39 -6.67 -4.13 -0.44
CA LEU A 39 -7.91 -4.71 -0.97
C LEU A 39 -8.21 -4.26 -2.40
N ARG A 40 -7.75 -3.08 -2.81
CA ARG A 40 -7.85 -2.57 -4.20
C ARG A 40 -6.72 -3.06 -5.11
N CYS A 41 -5.75 -3.80 -4.59
CA CYS A 41 -4.65 -4.35 -5.36
C CYS A 41 -5.11 -5.60 -6.12
N THR A 42 -5.93 -5.42 -7.16
CA THR A 42 -6.38 -6.48 -8.06
C THR A 42 -5.51 -6.53 -9.31
N PRO A 43 -5.34 -7.68 -10.00
CA PRO A 43 -4.48 -7.80 -11.19
C PRO A 43 -4.89 -6.88 -12.36
N PHE A 44 -6.11 -6.35 -12.36
CA PHE A 44 -6.62 -5.44 -13.40
C PHE A 44 -6.46 -3.94 -13.08
N HIS A 45 -6.15 -3.57 -11.84
CA HIS A 45 -6.08 -2.16 -11.44
C HIS A 45 -4.71 -1.54 -11.65
N ARG A 46 -4.49 -0.71 -12.69
CA ARG A 46 -3.21 0.04 -12.84
C ARG A 46 -2.91 0.77 -11.53
N GLY A 47 -1.80 0.42 -10.88
CA GLY A 47 -1.38 1.07 -9.65
C GLY A 47 -0.62 2.33 -10.02
N GLY A 48 -0.27 3.13 -9.03
CA GLY A 48 0.35 4.43 -9.25
C GLY A 48 1.04 4.99 -8.03
N PHE A 49 1.54 6.22 -8.18
CA PHE A 49 2.15 6.95 -7.09
C PHE A 49 1.08 7.49 -6.14
N ASP A 50 1.01 6.96 -4.92
CA ASP A 50 0.10 7.46 -3.88
C ASP A 50 0.87 7.50 -2.55
N PRO A 51 1.56 8.60 -2.25
CA PRO A 51 2.28 8.77 -0.99
C PRO A 51 1.29 9.11 0.14
N VAL A 52 1.65 8.81 1.38
CA VAL A 52 0.87 9.24 2.56
C VAL A 52 0.96 10.77 2.68
N ARG A 53 -0.07 11.49 2.21
CA ARG A 53 -0.20 12.95 2.36
C ARG A 53 -0.50 13.38 3.77
#